data_AF-A0A4R4RP19-F1
#
_entry.id   AF-A0A4R4RP19-F1
#
_cell.length_a   1.000
_cell.length_b   1.000
_cell.length_c   1.000
_cell.angle_alpha   90.00
_cell.angle_beta   90.00
_cell.angle_gamma   90.00
#
_symmetry.space_group_name_H-M   'P 1'
#
loop_
_entity.id
_entity.type
_entity.pdbx_description
1 polymer ?
#
loop_
_entity_poly.entity_id
_entity_poly.type
_entity_poly.pdbx_seq_one_letter_code
_entity_poly.pdbx_strand_id
1 'polypeptide(L)'
;MNIPSASGAMAASSRWWRRWPLWAGYAAGGWALLYGGVLLAITLGGGTLYDIPYLGWAAAGALFMGAGLALATVREWGRRLPPPVVSAGLWTMVLLALAGSAFVLLNVIELVVAGTVHDRDGRSDWVGFGQRLGFAAVAALFLATALSWRHRTGNKCPRCGRPAHPPGSVSAVVRPAPAAPGGIRRIAHIGSLAVVPYYGCHLLRFADAPPFRGGELAAPGDLFIPVFVLGTVLPAEFLLQGLVRRWGMIFPRWTLWLSGKRVPRFLPLTPVWLIAPTLAAYGTGVWIYLVLQFTGVLTMRGSPSEYLLGCAAATAFAGYGWALAIAAVSYQRRTRPDCVVGPPSRTRSSRTQLPRHLMMEGDQLRHGNRLP
;
A
#
# COMPACT_ATOMS: atom_id res chain seq x y z
N MET A 1 -18.12 43.33 -0.54
CA MET A 1 -18.00 41.85 -0.64
C MET A 1 -16.52 41.50 -0.73
N ASN A 2 -15.94 40.91 0.31
CA ASN A 2 -14.55 40.46 0.29
C ASN A 2 -14.48 39.10 -0.42
N ILE A 3 -13.96 39.10 -1.65
CA ILE A 3 -13.65 37.87 -2.38
C ILE A 3 -12.38 37.28 -1.75
N PRO A 4 -12.42 36.08 -1.14
CA PRO A 4 -11.21 35.46 -0.60
C PRO A 4 -10.19 35.24 -1.73
N SER A 5 -8.94 35.60 -1.47
CA SER A 5 -7.85 35.47 -2.44
C SER A 5 -7.66 34.01 -2.87
N ALA A 6 -7.49 33.80 -4.18
CA ALA A 6 -7.35 32.47 -4.82
C ALA A 6 -6.26 31.58 -4.19
N SER A 7 -5.26 32.20 -3.56
CA SER A 7 -4.19 31.55 -2.80
C SER A 7 -4.70 30.72 -1.59
N GLY A 8 -5.82 31.11 -0.99
CA GLY A 8 -6.46 30.36 0.10
C GLY A 8 -7.16 29.08 -0.36
N ALA A 9 -7.71 29.07 -1.58
CA ALA A 9 -8.48 27.95 -2.11
C ALA A 9 -7.58 26.75 -2.51
N MET A 10 -6.42 27.00 -3.11
CA MET A 10 -5.44 25.92 -3.42
C MET A 10 -4.79 25.33 -2.16
N ALA A 11 -4.61 26.12 -1.10
CA ALA A 11 -4.12 25.60 0.18
C ALA A 11 -5.14 24.68 0.87
N ALA A 12 -6.44 24.90 0.65
CA ALA A 12 -7.53 24.09 1.21
C ALA A 12 -7.65 22.71 0.54
N SER A 13 -7.45 22.60 -0.78
CA SER A 13 -7.52 21.31 -1.49
C SER A 13 -6.39 20.35 -1.07
N SER A 14 -5.19 20.84 -0.76
CA SER A 14 -4.10 19.97 -0.27
C SER A 14 -4.38 19.26 1.07
N ARG A 15 -5.44 19.65 1.79
CA ARG A 15 -5.80 19.07 3.10
C ARG A 15 -6.82 17.94 3.04
N TRP A 16 -7.55 17.75 1.94
CA TRP A 16 -8.60 16.71 1.88
C TRP A 16 -8.02 15.29 1.97
N TRP A 17 -6.89 15.05 1.31
CA TRP A 17 -6.12 13.80 1.43
C TRP A 17 -5.65 13.52 2.85
N ARG A 18 -5.40 14.54 3.68
CA ARG A 18 -5.02 14.36 5.09
C ARG A 18 -6.20 13.95 5.97
N ARG A 19 -7.43 14.17 5.50
CA ARG A 19 -8.68 13.77 6.16
C ARG A 19 -9.19 12.40 5.66
N TRP A 20 -8.36 11.64 4.95
CA TRP A 20 -8.72 10.32 4.46
C TRP A 20 -9.37 9.37 5.48
N PRO A 21 -9.03 9.38 6.79
CA PRO A 21 -9.69 8.48 7.74
C PRO A 21 -11.20 8.75 7.88
N LEU A 22 -11.66 9.97 7.56
CA LEU A 22 -13.06 10.40 7.66
C LEU A 22 -13.90 9.96 6.45
N TRP A 23 -13.32 9.94 5.25
CA TRP A 23 -14.05 9.61 4.02
C TRP A 23 -13.82 8.18 3.53
N ALA A 24 -12.77 7.48 4.00
CA ALA A 24 -12.42 6.15 3.50
C ALA A 24 -13.57 5.14 3.57
N GLY A 25 -14.30 5.07 4.70
CA GLY A 25 -15.43 4.15 4.85
C GLY A 25 -16.58 4.46 3.90
N TYR A 26 -16.84 5.74 3.60
CA TYR A 26 -17.83 6.14 2.61
C TYR A 26 -17.39 5.79 1.19
N ALA A 27 -16.13 6.06 0.83
CA ALA A 27 -15.60 5.74 -0.48
C ALA A 27 -15.57 4.22 -0.73
N ALA A 28 -15.11 3.44 0.26
CA ALA A 28 -15.12 1.98 0.19
C ALA A 28 -16.54 1.42 0.05
N GLY A 29 -17.50 1.94 0.85
CA GLY A 29 -18.90 1.55 0.74
C GLY A 29 -19.50 1.88 -0.61
N GLY A 30 -19.34 3.13 -1.08
CA GLY A 30 -19.86 3.57 -2.38
C GLY A 30 -19.27 2.80 -3.55
N TRP A 31 -17.94 2.59 -3.57
CA TRP A 31 -17.29 1.81 -4.63
C TRP A 31 -17.71 0.34 -4.61
N ALA A 32 -17.85 -0.27 -3.43
CA ALA A 32 -18.32 -1.65 -3.32
C ALA A 32 -19.77 -1.82 -3.80
N LEU A 33 -20.67 -0.86 -3.51
CA LEU A 33 -22.03 -0.87 -4.05
C LEU A 33 -22.03 -0.72 -5.57
N LEU A 34 -21.27 0.24 -6.10
CA LEU A 34 -21.16 0.49 -7.54
C LEU A 34 -20.63 -0.75 -8.26
N TYR A 35 -19.49 -1.25 -7.83
CA TYR A 35 -18.82 -2.37 -8.50
C TYR A 35 -19.56 -3.70 -8.27
N GLY A 36 -20.16 -3.89 -7.09
CA GLY A 36 -21.08 -5.00 -6.83
C GLY A 36 -22.29 -4.98 -7.76
N GLY A 37 -22.86 -3.80 -8.02
CA GLY A 37 -23.92 -3.61 -9.01
C GLY A 37 -23.48 -3.94 -10.43
N VAL A 38 -22.27 -3.54 -10.84
CA VAL A 38 -21.68 -3.92 -12.13
C VAL A 38 -21.54 -5.44 -12.25
N LEU A 39 -20.99 -6.11 -11.24
CA LEU A 39 -20.86 -7.57 -11.25
C LEU A 39 -22.22 -8.27 -11.30
N LEU A 40 -23.20 -7.77 -10.54
CA LEU A 40 -24.56 -8.27 -10.57
C LEU A 40 -25.19 -8.14 -11.97
N ALA A 41 -25.04 -6.97 -12.61
CA ALA A 41 -25.55 -6.75 -13.96
C ALA A 41 -24.90 -7.69 -14.99
N ILE A 42 -23.59 -7.90 -14.91
CA ILE A 42 -22.86 -8.87 -15.76
C ILE A 42 -23.44 -10.27 -15.57
N THR A 43 -23.64 -10.71 -14.31
CA THR A 43 -24.16 -12.05 -14.02
C THR A 43 -25.61 -12.25 -14.45
N LEU A 44 -26.45 -11.22 -14.33
CA LEU A 44 -27.83 -11.24 -14.80
C LEU A 44 -27.90 -11.34 -16.33
N GLY A 45 -26.91 -10.76 -17.03
CA GLY A 45 -26.75 -10.88 -18.49
C GLY A 45 -26.12 -12.21 -18.95
N GLY A 46 -25.92 -13.17 -18.04
CA GLY A 46 -25.29 -14.47 -18.36
C GLY A 46 -23.76 -14.43 -18.44
N GLY A 47 -23.14 -13.29 -18.15
CA GLY A 47 -21.69 -13.16 -18.12
C GLY A 47 -21.06 -13.83 -16.89
N THR A 48 -19.83 -14.29 -17.04
CA THR A 48 -19.02 -14.93 -16.00
C THR A 48 -17.94 -14.00 -15.47
N LEU A 49 -17.57 -14.17 -14.21
CA LEU A 49 -16.38 -13.52 -13.64
C LEU A 49 -15.21 -14.49 -13.80
N TYR A 50 -14.21 -14.10 -14.60
CA TYR A 50 -13.05 -14.95 -14.93
C TYR A 50 -13.41 -16.31 -15.52
N ASP A 51 -14.51 -16.39 -16.29
CA ASP A 51 -15.01 -17.64 -16.89
C ASP A 51 -15.35 -18.76 -15.92
N ILE A 52 -15.46 -18.45 -14.62
CA ILE A 52 -15.93 -19.42 -13.62
C ILE A 52 -17.41 -19.13 -13.28
N PRO A 53 -18.31 -20.10 -13.51
CA PRO A 53 -19.73 -19.96 -13.21
C PRO A 53 -19.97 -19.58 -11.75
N TYR A 54 -21.03 -18.81 -11.51
CA TYR A 54 -21.51 -18.39 -10.18
C TYR A 54 -20.58 -17.49 -9.35
N LEU A 55 -19.29 -17.36 -9.70
CA LEU A 55 -18.35 -16.51 -8.96
C LEU A 55 -18.75 -15.04 -8.96
N GLY A 56 -19.36 -14.55 -10.04
CA GLY A 56 -19.89 -13.19 -10.10
C GLY A 56 -20.98 -12.93 -9.05
N TRP A 57 -21.87 -13.91 -8.78
CA TRP A 57 -22.90 -13.80 -7.74
C TRP A 57 -22.28 -13.72 -6.35
N ALA A 58 -21.32 -14.60 -6.07
CA ALA A 58 -20.60 -14.61 -4.80
C ALA A 58 -19.81 -13.31 -4.59
N ALA A 59 -19.14 -12.81 -5.63
CA ALA A 59 -18.40 -11.56 -5.58
C ALA A 59 -19.31 -10.35 -5.37
N ALA A 60 -20.45 -10.28 -6.07
CA ALA A 60 -21.45 -9.21 -5.87
C ALA A 60 -21.99 -9.23 -4.43
N GLY A 61 -22.40 -10.40 -3.93
CA GLY A 61 -22.84 -10.57 -2.54
C GLY A 61 -21.79 -10.15 -1.52
N ALA A 62 -20.54 -10.56 -1.72
CA ALA A 62 -19.41 -10.16 -0.87
C ALA A 62 -19.21 -8.63 -0.88
N LEU A 63 -19.29 -7.98 -2.04
CA LEU A 63 -19.16 -6.52 -2.14
C LEU A 63 -20.31 -5.78 -1.45
N PHE A 64 -21.55 -6.25 -1.56
CA PHE A 64 -22.67 -5.65 -0.83
C PHE A 64 -22.52 -5.81 0.68
N MET A 65 -22.11 -6.99 1.17
CA MET A 65 -21.77 -7.18 2.59
C MET A 65 -20.61 -6.29 3.03
N GLY A 66 -19.56 -6.21 2.22
CA GLY A 66 -18.42 -5.33 2.43
C GLY A 66 -18.83 -3.86 2.51
N ALA A 67 -19.76 -3.42 1.68
CA ALA A 67 -20.28 -2.05 1.72
C ALA A 67 -20.93 -1.74 3.07
N GLY A 68 -21.74 -2.68 3.59
CA GLY A 68 -22.32 -2.59 4.94
C GLY A 68 -21.24 -2.47 6.02
N LEU A 69 -20.21 -3.32 5.98
CA LEU A 69 -19.08 -3.27 6.91
C LEU A 69 -18.30 -1.95 6.83
N ALA A 70 -18.05 -1.43 5.63
CA ALA A 70 -17.35 -0.17 5.43
C ALA A 70 -18.15 1.02 5.99
N LEU A 71 -19.46 1.06 5.74
CA LEU A 71 -20.37 2.07 6.27
C LEU A 71 -20.52 1.98 7.79
N ALA A 72 -20.48 0.77 8.37
CA ALA A 72 -20.47 0.57 9.82
C ALA A 72 -19.29 1.31 10.48
N THR A 73 -18.16 1.48 9.79
CA THR A 73 -17.01 2.20 10.36
C THR A 73 -17.23 3.71 10.50
N VAL A 74 -18.22 4.29 9.81
CA VAL A 74 -18.45 5.75 9.78
C VAL A 74 -19.82 6.15 10.31
N ARG A 75 -20.80 5.24 10.34
CA ARG A 75 -22.15 5.48 10.85
C ARG A 75 -22.28 5.11 12.34
N GLU A 76 -23.22 5.76 13.02
CA GLU A 76 -23.45 5.56 14.46
C GLU A 76 -23.90 4.14 14.80
N TRP A 77 -24.72 3.52 13.95
CA TRP A 77 -25.20 2.15 14.16
C TRP A 77 -24.06 1.13 14.21
N GLY A 78 -22.95 1.39 13.51
CA GLY A 78 -21.79 0.50 13.54
C GLY A 78 -21.04 0.50 14.88
N ARG A 79 -21.30 1.46 15.76
CA ARG A 79 -20.80 1.42 17.16
C ARG A 79 -21.42 0.28 17.97
N ARG A 80 -22.56 -0.27 17.54
CA ARG A 80 -23.20 -1.43 18.17
C ARG A 80 -22.50 -2.75 17.82
N LEU A 81 -21.68 -2.78 16.78
CA LEU A 81 -20.96 -3.98 16.37
C LEU A 81 -19.65 -4.13 17.15
N PRO A 82 -19.28 -5.35 17.58
CA PRO A 82 -17.99 -5.59 18.21
C PRO A 82 -16.83 -5.19 17.29
N PRO A 83 -15.86 -4.37 17.76
CA PRO A 83 -14.72 -3.96 16.95
C PRO A 83 -13.92 -5.09 16.28
N PRO A 84 -13.73 -6.26 16.92
CA PRO A 84 -13.06 -7.40 16.28
C PRO A 84 -13.82 -7.94 15.06
N VAL A 85 -15.15 -7.98 15.10
CA VAL A 85 -15.99 -8.50 14.00
C VAL A 85 -15.89 -7.60 12.78
N VAL A 86 -16.03 -6.28 12.96
CA VAL A 86 -15.87 -5.30 11.88
C VAL A 86 -14.45 -5.35 11.31
N SER A 87 -13.45 -5.43 12.18
CA SER A 87 -12.06 -5.55 11.74
C SER A 87 -11.81 -6.82 10.93
N ALA A 88 -12.28 -7.98 11.40
CA ALA A 88 -12.14 -9.25 10.70
C ALA A 88 -12.81 -9.18 9.33
N GLY A 89 -14.06 -8.72 9.26
CA GLY A 89 -14.80 -8.57 8.01
C GLY A 89 -14.08 -7.66 7.00
N LEU A 90 -13.55 -6.52 7.44
CA LEU A 90 -12.79 -5.62 6.56
C LEU A 90 -11.51 -6.28 6.04
N TRP A 91 -10.75 -6.99 6.88
CA TRP A 91 -9.54 -7.70 6.43
C TRP A 91 -9.87 -8.85 5.49
N THR A 92 -10.97 -9.57 5.72
CA THR A 92 -11.48 -10.58 4.78
C THR A 92 -11.77 -9.95 3.42
N MET A 93 -12.46 -8.81 3.38
CA MET A 93 -12.73 -8.10 2.12
C MET A 93 -11.44 -7.63 1.43
N VAL A 94 -10.44 -7.16 2.17
CA VAL A 94 -9.11 -6.84 1.62
C VAL A 94 -8.49 -8.08 0.96
N LEU A 95 -8.49 -9.22 1.64
CA LEU A 95 -7.90 -10.46 1.11
C LEU A 95 -8.64 -10.96 -0.14
N LEU A 96 -9.98 -10.98 -0.12
CA LEU A 96 -10.80 -11.38 -1.27
C LEU A 96 -10.58 -10.45 -2.47
N ALA A 97 -10.57 -9.14 -2.23
CA ALA A 97 -10.34 -8.17 -3.30
C ALA A 97 -8.90 -8.23 -3.84
N LEU A 98 -7.90 -8.47 -2.99
CA LEU A 98 -6.53 -8.69 -3.44
C LEU A 98 -6.42 -9.94 -4.30
N ALA A 99 -7.07 -11.04 -3.91
CA ALA A 99 -7.15 -12.26 -4.72
C ALA A 99 -7.85 -11.99 -6.07
N GLY A 100 -8.97 -11.26 -6.06
CA GLY A 100 -9.66 -10.85 -7.29
C GLY A 100 -8.84 -9.90 -8.17
N SER A 101 -7.89 -9.15 -7.60
CA SER A 101 -6.97 -8.29 -8.35
C SER A 101 -5.69 -8.99 -8.81
N ALA A 102 -5.59 -10.30 -8.63
CA ALA A 102 -4.43 -11.06 -9.09
C ALA A 102 -4.14 -10.76 -10.56
N PHE A 103 -2.85 -10.68 -10.90
CA PHE A 103 -2.34 -10.34 -12.23
C PHE A 103 -2.60 -8.92 -12.73
N VAL A 104 -3.32 -8.05 -12.00
CA VAL A 104 -3.54 -6.65 -12.45
C VAL A 104 -2.24 -5.92 -12.78
N LEU A 105 -1.17 -6.17 -12.01
CA LEU A 105 0.14 -5.57 -12.25
C LEU A 105 0.78 -6.09 -13.54
N LEU A 106 0.66 -7.39 -13.84
CA LEU A 106 1.18 -7.94 -15.09
C LEU A 106 0.45 -7.32 -16.28
N ASN A 107 -0.87 -7.17 -16.20
CA ASN A 107 -1.64 -6.50 -17.24
C ASN A 107 -1.26 -5.02 -17.39
N VAL A 108 -0.93 -4.31 -16.29
CA VAL A 108 -0.43 -2.93 -16.39
C VAL A 108 0.95 -2.89 -17.06
N ILE A 109 1.84 -3.83 -16.76
CA ILE A 109 3.15 -3.93 -17.42
C ILE A 109 2.96 -4.24 -18.90
N GLU A 110 2.12 -5.21 -19.23
CA GLU A 110 1.77 -5.58 -20.59
C GLU A 110 1.18 -4.39 -21.35
N LEU A 111 0.23 -3.66 -20.75
CA LEU A 111 -0.35 -2.46 -21.32
C LEU A 111 0.71 -1.39 -21.64
N VAL A 112 1.67 -1.19 -20.73
CA VAL A 112 2.73 -0.19 -20.91
C VAL A 112 3.75 -0.63 -21.98
N VAL A 113 4.07 -1.92 -22.04
CA VAL A 113 5.11 -2.45 -22.94
C VAL A 113 4.57 -2.75 -24.34
N ALA A 114 3.39 -3.35 -24.42
CA ALA A 114 2.77 -3.84 -25.65
C ALA A 114 1.62 -2.94 -26.15
N GLY A 115 1.13 -1.99 -25.34
CA GLY A 115 0.00 -1.14 -25.70
C GLY A 115 -1.37 -1.82 -25.63
N THR A 116 -1.43 -3.06 -25.12
CA THR A 116 -2.63 -3.88 -25.04
C THR A 116 -2.54 -4.84 -23.84
N VAL A 117 -3.64 -5.54 -23.55
CA VAL A 117 -3.75 -6.55 -22.51
C VAL A 117 -4.34 -7.83 -23.11
N HIS A 118 -3.76 -8.98 -22.79
CA HIS A 118 -4.24 -10.27 -23.30
C HIS A 118 -4.65 -11.24 -22.18
N ASP A 119 -5.55 -12.18 -22.53
CA ASP A 119 -5.86 -13.35 -21.72
C ASP A 119 -4.74 -14.40 -21.83
N ARG A 120 -4.93 -15.52 -21.13
CA ARG A 120 -4.01 -16.66 -21.17
C ARG A 120 -3.85 -17.25 -22.59
N ASP A 121 -4.83 -17.07 -23.45
CA ASP A 121 -4.86 -17.61 -24.82
C ASP A 121 -4.33 -16.60 -25.86
N GLY A 122 -3.83 -15.43 -25.40
CA GLY A 122 -3.29 -14.39 -26.26
C GLY A 122 -4.34 -13.52 -26.94
N ARG A 123 -5.61 -13.58 -26.54
CA ARG A 123 -6.69 -12.73 -27.06
C ARG A 123 -6.81 -11.47 -26.22
N SER A 124 -7.26 -10.36 -26.81
CA SER A 124 -7.42 -9.10 -26.06
C SER A 124 -8.41 -9.24 -24.89
N ASP A 125 -8.00 -8.86 -23.67
CA ASP A 125 -8.75 -9.06 -22.42
C ASP A 125 -8.98 -7.76 -21.63
N TRP A 126 -9.59 -6.77 -22.29
CA TRP A 126 -9.94 -5.51 -21.63
C TRP A 126 -10.96 -5.67 -20.51
N VAL A 127 -11.86 -6.65 -20.63
CA VAL A 127 -12.90 -6.92 -19.63
C VAL A 127 -12.28 -7.49 -18.37
N GLY A 128 -11.47 -8.56 -18.47
CA GLY A 128 -10.77 -9.13 -17.34
C GLY A 128 -9.79 -8.15 -16.71
N PHE A 129 -9.10 -7.33 -17.52
CA PHE A 129 -8.30 -6.22 -16.99
C PHE A 129 -9.12 -5.22 -16.17
N GLY A 130 -10.26 -4.76 -16.70
CA GLY A 130 -11.17 -3.86 -15.99
C GLY A 130 -11.69 -4.46 -14.68
N GLN A 131 -12.00 -5.75 -14.68
CA GLN A 131 -12.43 -6.47 -13.48
C GLN A 131 -11.33 -6.53 -12.41
N ARG A 132 -10.10 -6.91 -12.80
CA ARG A 132 -8.94 -6.96 -11.90
C ARG A 132 -8.62 -5.57 -11.33
N LEU A 133 -8.75 -4.52 -12.15
CA LEU A 133 -8.56 -3.12 -11.72
C LEU A 133 -9.66 -2.68 -10.74
N GLY A 134 -10.92 -3.05 -10.99
CA GLY A 134 -12.04 -2.81 -10.07
C GLY A 134 -11.79 -3.42 -8.69
N PHE A 135 -11.33 -4.68 -8.65
CA PHE A 135 -10.93 -5.35 -7.41
C PHE A 135 -9.71 -4.71 -6.73
N ALA A 136 -8.72 -4.24 -7.51
CA ALA A 136 -7.57 -3.51 -6.95
C ALA A 136 -8.02 -2.22 -6.23
N ALA A 137 -8.97 -1.49 -6.81
CA ALA A 137 -9.57 -0.31 -6.20
C ALA A 137 -10.36 -0.66 -4.93
N VAL A 138 -11.16 -1.74 -4.94
CA VAL A 138 -11.83 -2.26 -3.73
C VAL A 138 -10.79 -2.57 -2.64
N ALA A 139 -9.73 -3.33 -2.95
CA ALA A 139 -8.70 -3.70 -1.99
C ALA A 139 -8.04 -2.47 -1.35
N ALA A 140 -7.69 -1.46 -2.15
CA ALA A 140 -7.09 -0.22 -1.66
C ALA A 140 -8.02 0.56 -0.71
N LEU A 141 -9.30 0.69 -1.06
CA LEU A 141 -10.29 1.41 -0.26
C LEU A 141 -10.66 0.67 1.04
N PHE A 142 -10.78 -0.66 1.00
CA PHE A 142 -11.02 -1.46 2.20
C PHE A 142 -9.80 -1.49 3.11
N LEU A 143 -8.58 -1.51 2.56
CA LEU A 143 -7.36 -1.43 3.36
C LEU A 143 -7.29 -0.09 4.09
N ALA A 144 -7.57 1.02 3.41
CA ALA A 144 -7.67 2.32 4.04
C ALA A 144 -8.73 2.30 5.17
N THR A 145 -9.92 1.79 4.88
CA THR A 145 -11.03 1.71 5.86
C THR A 145 -10.65 0.86 7.08
N ALA A 146 -10.04 -0.31 6.90
CA ALA A 146 -9.56 -1.20 7.96
C ALA A 146 -8.50 -0.51 8.83
N LEU A 147 -7.54 0.18 8.22
CA LEU A 147 -6.51 0.93 8.94
C LEU A 147 -7.13 2.09 9.73
N SER A 148 -8.03 2.87 9.14
CA SER A 148 -8.75 3.95 9.82
C SER A 148 -9.55 3.42 11.01
N TRP A 149 -10.29 2.32 10.83
CA TRP A 149 -11.05 1.66 11.90
C TRP A 149 -10.15 1.21 13.04
N ARG A 150 -9.07 0.48 12.74
CA ARG A 150 -8.09 0.01 13.73
C ARG A 150 -7.42 1.15 14.49
N HIS A 151 -7.14 2.27 13.84
CA HIS A 151 -6.56 3.45 14.51
C HIS A 151 -7.55 4.06 15.50
N ARG A 152 -8.83 4.18 15.12
CA ARG A 152 -9.88 4.75 15.98
C ARG A 152 -10.22 3.84 17.17
N THR A 153 -10.37 2.54 16.95
CA THR A 153 -10.74 1.59 18.01
C THR A 153 -9.58 1.25 18.93
N GLY A 154 -8.34 1.34 18.46
CA GLY A 154 -7.15 1.06 19.27
C GLY A 154 -6.67 2.20 20.16
N ASN A 155 -7.40 3.33 20.23
CA ASN A 155 -6.97 4.57 20.91
C ASN A 155 -5.54 4.98 20.52
N LYS A 156 -5.20 4.92 19.23
CA LYS A 156 -3.87 5.28 18.70
C LYS A 156 -3.93 6.61 17.99
N CYS A 157 -2.89 7.43 18.15
CA CYS A 157 -2.74 8.67 17.40
C CYS A 157 -2.67 8.36 15.89
N PRO A 158 -3.49 9.01 15.04
CA PRO A 158 -3.50 8.75 13.60
C PRO A 158 -2.22 9.24 12.89
N ARG A 159 -1.43 10.10 13.53
CA ARG A 159 -0.16 10.61 12.96
C ARG A 159 1.00 9.64 13.22
N CYS A 160 1.28 9.37 14.49
CA CYS A 160 2.44 8.56 14.88
C CYS A 160 2.14 7.07 15.09
N GLY A 161 0.86 6.70 15.24
CA GLY A 161 0.43 5.32 15.51
C GLY A 161 0.75 4.81 16.92
N ARG A 162 1.25 5.67 17.82
CA ARG A 162 1.45 5.41 19.27
C ARG A 162 0.12 5.60 20.03
N PRO A 163 0.02 5.24 21.33
CA PRO A 163 -1.17 5.56 22.13
C PRO A 163 -1.57 7.03 21.98
N ALA A 164 -2.87 7.30 22.01
CA ALA A 164 -3.40 8.65 21.89
C ALA A 164 -2.80 9.54 22.98
N HIS A 165 -2.44 10.75 22.57
CA HIS A 165 -1.96 11.80 23.46
C HIS A 165 -3.00 12.94 23.45
N PRO A 166 -3.09 13.75 24.53
CA PRO A 166 -4.06 14.82 24.61
C PRO A 166 -4.02 15.77 23.40
N PRO A 167 -5.15 16.30 22.94
CA PRO A 167 -5.17 17.33 21.90
C PRO A 167 -4.26 18.51 22.29
N GLY A 168 -3.43 18.98 21.35
CA GLY A 168 -2.52 20.12 21.59
C GLY A 168 -1.22 19.78 22.34
N SER A 169 -1.01 18.56 22.82
CA SER A 169 0.20 18.19 23.58
C SER A 169 1.44 17.92 22.71
N VAL A 170 1.28 17.83 21.39
CA VAL A 170 2.39 17.58 20.45
C VAL A 170 3.14 18.88 20.19
N SER A 171 4.35 18.99 20.75
CA SER A 171 5.23 20.15 20.55
C SER A 171 6.01 20.08 19.25
N ALA A 172 6.41 18.87 18.84
CA ALA A 172 7.17 18.64 17.62
C ALA A 172 6.87 17.27 17.00
N VAL A 173 7.18 17.13 15.70
CA VAL A 173 7.13 15.84 15.00
C VAL A 173 8.53 15.51 14.51
N VAL A 174 9.18 14.56 15.16
CA VAL A 174 10.48 14.04 14.76
C VAL A 174 10.27 12.94 13.73
N ARG A 175 11.18 12.85 12.76
CA ARG A 175 11.16 11.75 11.81
C ARG A 175 12.49 11.01 11.89
N PRO A 176 12.55 9.83 12.52
CA PRO A 176 13.77 9.06 12.63
C PRO A 176 14.16 8.45 11.27
N ALA A 177 15.47 8.25 11.04
CA ALA A 177 16.02 7.60 9.84
C ALA A 177 17.06 6.51 10.19
N PRO A 178 16.76 5.55 11.09
CA PRO A 178 17.70 4.49 11.46
C PRO A 178 17.84 3.47 10.34
N ALA A 179 19.03 2.88 10.16
CA ALA A 179 19.22 1.76 9.23
C ALA A 179 18.36 0.55 9.63
N ALA A 180 18.10 -0.38 8.69
CA ALA A 180 17.33 -1.58 9.02
C ALA A 180 18.10 -2.49 10.00
N PRO A 181 17.40 -3.19 10.92
CA PRO A 181 18.03 -4.21 11.76
C PRO A 181 18.75 -5.29 10.94
N GLY A 182 19.76 -5.93 11.52
CA GLY A 182 20.58 -6.94 10.83
C GLY A 182 19.76 -8.08 10.22
N GLY A 183 18.74 -8.58 10.92
CA GLY A 183 17.82 -9.60 10.39
C GLY A 183 17.09 -9.17 9.12
N ILE A 184 16.60 -7.93 9.06
CA ILE A 184 15.90 -7.41 7.87
C ILE A 184 16.88 -7.23 6.70
N ARG A 185 18.12 -6.81 6.96
CA ARG A 185 19.15 -6.74 5.92
C ARG A 185 19.48 -8.13 5.36
N ARG A 186 19.60 -9.14 6.23
CA ARG A 186 19.79 -10.54 5.79
C ARG A 186 18.64 -11.02 4.91
N ILE A 187 17.39 -10.77 5.31
CA ILE A 187 16.22 -11.12 4.50
C ILE A 187 16.27 -10.43 3.13
N ALA A 188 16.62 -9.14 3.08
CA ALA A 188 16.78 -8.44 1.81
C ALA A 188 17.87 -9.07 0.93
N HIS A 189 19.02 -9.43 1.49
CA HIS A 189 20.08 -10.11 0.74
C HIS A 189 19.66 -11.51 0.25
N ILE A 190 18.95 -12.29 1.06
CA ILE A 190 18.42 -13.59 0.63
C ILE A 190 17.40 -13.39 -0.50
N GLY A 191 16.54 -12.38 -0.40
CA GLY A 191 15.62 -12.00 -1.47
C GLY A 191 16.34 -11.64 -2.77
N SER A 192 17.41 -10.84 -2.69
CA SER A 192 18.27 -10.49 -3.82
C SER A 192 18.98 -11.71 -4.43
N LEU A 193 19.29 -12.73 -3.63
CA LEU A 193 19.88 -13.97 -4.14
C LEU A 193 18.83 -14.89 -4.77
N ALA A 194 17.57 -14.81 -4.34
CA ALA A 194 16.48 -15.65 -4.83
C ALA A 194 16.21 -15.46 -6.33
N VAL A 195 16.55 -14.29 -6.89
CA VAL A 195 16.36 -13.99 -8.31
C VAL A 195 17.48 -14.53 -9.21
N VAL A 196 18.64 -14.88 -8.64
CA VAL A 196 19.83 -15.33 -9.39
C VAL A 196 19.55 -16.57 -10.25
N PRO A 197 18.92 -17.65 -9.74
CA PRO A 197 18.64 -18.83 -10.56
C PRO A 197 17.75 -18.52 -11.78
N TYR A 198 16.78 -17.61 -11.61
CA TYR A 198 15.86 -17.23 -12.68
C TYR A 198 16.58 -16.47 -13.80
N TYR A 199 17.43 -15.52 -13.44
CA TYR A 199 18.25 -14.81 -14.42
C TYR A 199 19.30 -15.72 -15.06
N GLY A 200 19.87 -16.66 -14.30
CA GLY A 200 20.75 -17.70 -14.85
C GLY A 200 20.05 -18.51 -15.93
N CYS A 201 18.81 -18.95 -15.70
CA CYS A 201 18.02 -19.66 -16.72
C CYS A 201 17.80 -18.81 -17.97
N HIS A 202 17.45 -17.53 -17.82
CA HIS A 202 17.26 -16.62 -18.95
C HIS A 202 18.55 -16.37 -19.74
N LEU A 203 19.70 -16.23 -19.07
CA LEU A 203 20.99 -16.12 -19.74
C LEU A 203 21.35 -17.39 -20.51
N LEU A 204 21.08 -18.57 -19.95
CA LEU A 204 21.29 -19.85 -20.64
C LEU A 204 20.36 -20.01 -21.85
N ARG A 205 19.11 -19.56 -21.76
CA ARG A 205 18.17 -19.51 -22.90
C ARG A 205 18.64 -18.58 -24.01
N PHE A 206 19.12 -17.40 -23.64
CA PHE A 206 19.69 -16.41 -24.57
C PHE A 206 20.96 -16.93 -25.27
N ALA A 207 21.79 -17.68 -24.54
CA ALA A 207 23.04 -18.25 -25.04
C ALA A 207 22.87 -19.62 -25.74
N ASP A 208 21.64 -20.13 -25.88
CA ASP A 208 21.34 -21.47 -26.40
C ASP A 208 22.19 -22.59 -25.74
N ALA A 209 22.31 -22.49 -24.41
CA ALA A 209 23.11 -23.38 -23.59
C ALA A 209 22.25 -24.48 -22.92
N PRO A 210 22.83 -25.65 -22.60
CA PRO A 210 22.13 -26.66 -21.81
C PRO A 210 21.61 -26.08 -20.47
N PRO A 211 20.42 -26.46 -19.99
CA PRO A 211 19.50 -27.48 -20.55
C PRO A 211 18.49 -26.94 -21.57
N PHE A 212 18.62 -25.69 -22.02
CA PHE A 212 17.65 -25.04 -22.91
C PHE A 212 17.98 -25.18 -24.41
N ARG A 213 19.18 -25.65 -24.74
CA ARG A 213 19.70 -25.74 -26.12
C ARG A 213 18.71 -26.40 -27.07
N GLY A 214 18.36 -25.70 -28.16
CA GLY A 214 17.51 -26.22 -29.23
C GLY A 214 16.08 -26.62 -28.83
N GLY A 215 15.66 -26.31 -27.60
CA GLY A 215 14.30 -26.58 -27.12
C GLY A 215 13.34 -25.44 -27.41
N GLU A 216 12.05 -25.65 -27.17
CA GLU A 216 10.99 -24.66 -27.39
C GLU A 216 11.17 -23.37 -26.56
N LEU A 217 11.92 -23.45 -25.45
CA LEU A 217 12.26 -22.30 -24.62
C LEU A 217 13.54 -21.58 -25.05
N ALA A 218 14.34 -22.12 -25.98
CA ALA A 218 15.53 -21.46 -26.47
C ALA A 218 15.16 -20.12 -27.11
N ALA A 219 15.95 -19.09 -26.84
CA ALA A 219 15.74 -17.75 -27.39
C ALA A 219 17.08 -17.14 -27.83
N PRO A 220 17.82 -17.82 -28.73
CA PRO A 220 19.16 -17.41 -29.14
C PRO A 220 19.15 -15.99 -29.70
N GLY A 221 19.96 -15.12 -29.10
CA GLY A 221 20.13 -13.74 -29.59
C GLY A 221 18.94 -12.81 -29.37
N ASP A 222 17.90 -13.24 -28.62
CA ASP A 222 16.78 -12.37 -28.27
C ASP A 222 17.23 -11.31 -27.26
N LEU A 223 17.61 -10.13 -27.77
CA LEU A 223 18.07 -8.99 -26.99
C LEU A 223 17.01 -8.48 -26.00
N PHE A 224 15.74 -8.84 -26.16
CA PHE A 224 14.71 -8.56 -25.16
C PHE A 224 15.10 -9.14 -23.80
N ILE A 225 15.70 -10.34 -23.75
CA ILE A 225 16.08 -11.00 -22.51
C ILE A 225 17.13 -10.18 -21.72
N PRO A 226 18.33 -9.88 -22.22
CA PRO A 226 19.30 -9.10 -21.47
C PRO A 226 18.83 -7.68 -21.17
N VAL A 227 18.07 -7.04 -22.09
CA VAL A 227 17.50 -5.71 -21.85
C VAL A 227 16.46 -5.73 -20.74
N PHE A 228 15.56 -6.72 -20.74
CA PHE A 228 14.56 -6.92 -19.71
C PHE A 228 15.22 -7.22 -18.37
N VAL A 229 16.22 -8.12 -18.35
CA VAL A 229 17.00 -8.43 -17.14
C VAL A 229 17.64 -7.16 -16.58
N LEU A 230 18.46 -6.45 -17.36
CA LEU A 230 19.11 -5.23 -16.88
C LEU A 230 18.11 -4.13 -16.47
N GLY A 231 17.05 -3.96 -17.27
CA GLY A 231 16.00 -2.97 -17.06
C GLY A 231 15.11 -3.23 -15.85
N THR A 232 15.03 -4.49 -15.37
CA THR A 232 14.17 -4.85 -14.23
C THR A 232 14.96 -5.21 -12.97
N VAL A 233 16.09 -5.93 -13.09
CA VAL A 233 16.94 -6.33 -11.95
C VAL A 233 17.45 -5.11 -11.23
N LEU A 234 18.07 -4.17 -11.94
CA LEU A 234 18.75 -3.06 -11.30
C LEU A 234 17.77 -2.15 -10.55
N PRO A 235 16.62 -1.74 -11.13
CA PRO A 235 15.62 -0.98 -10.39
C PRO A 235 15.01 -1.76 -9.22
N ALA A 236 14.78 -3.06 -9.37
CA ALA A 236 14.25 -3.92 -8.31
C ALA A 236 15.27 -3.99 -7.16
N GLU A 237 16.51 -4.38 -7.42
CA GLU A 237 17.56 -4.44 -6.42
C GLU A 237 17.80 -3.09 -5.75
N PHE A 238 17.82 -2.01 -6.54
CA PHE A 238 17.88 -0.65 -6.01
C PHE A 238 16.71 -0.40 -5.04
N LEU A 239 15.48 -0.72 -5.42
CA LEU A 239 14.31 -0.54 -4.58
C LEU A 239 14.41 -1.31 -3.26
N LEU A 240 14.73 -2.61 -3.31
CA LEU A 240 14.87 -3.45 -2.10
C LEU A 240 16.01 -2.97 -1.19
N GLN A 241 17.16 -2.64 -1.78
CA GLN A 241 18.30 -2.10 -1.03
C GLN A 241 18.00 -0.72 -0.43
N GLY A 242 17.24 0.12 -1.14
CA GLY A 242 16.76 1.41 -0.66
C GLY A 242 15.88 1.29 0.57
N LEU A 243 15.02 0.26 0.62
CA LEU A 243 14.19 0.00 1.80
C LEU A 243 15.04 -0.35 3.03
N VAL A 244 16.20 -1.00 2.89
CA VAL A 244 16.98 -1.45 4.05
C VAL A 244 18.14 -0.51 4.43
N ARG A 245 18.65 0.29 3.49
CA ARG A 245 19.77 1.21 3.69
C ARG A 245 19.32 2.62 4.08
N ARG A 246 20.25 3.43 4.59
CA ARG A 246 19.96 4.83 4.98
C ARG A 246 19.61 5.73 3.79
N TRP A 247 20.19 5.45 2.62
CA TRP A 247 20.00 6.30 1.44
C TRP A 247 18.56 6.28 0.90
N GLY A 248 17.76 5.24 1.19
CA GLY A 248 16.34 5.25 0.86
C GLY A 248 15.48 6.12 1.79
N MET A 249 16.06 6.75 2.82
CA MET A 249 15.38 7.74 3.67
C MET A 249 15.97 9.14 3.53
N ILE A 250 17.25 9.25 3.17
CA ILE A 250 17.96 10.50 2.97
C ILE A 250 18.74 10.38 1.67
N PHE A 251 18.49 11.28 0.73
CA PHE A 251 19.15 11.29 -0.57
C PHE A 251 20.67 11.38 -0.40
N PRO A 252 21.44 10.50 -1.07
CA PRO A 252 22.88 10.43 -0.94
C PRO A 252 23.58 11.64 -1.59
N ARG A 253 24.83 11.91 -1.22
CA ARG A 253 25.57 13.10 -1.67
C ARG A 253 25.76 13.21 -3.18
N TRP A 254 25.76 12.07 -3.90
CA TRP A 254 25.86 12.03 -5.36
C TRP A 254 24.59 12.50 -6.08
N THR A 255 23.44 12.55 -5.40
CA THR A 255 22.22 13.18 -5.95
C THR A 255 22.28 14.69 -5.77
N LEU A 256 23.13 15.39 -6.53
CA LEU A 256 23.53 16.79 -6.29
C LEU A 256 22.38 17.73 -5.88
N TRP A 257 21.24 17.66 -6.57
CA TRP A 257 20.07 18.52 -6.32
C TRP A 257 19.22 18.13 -5.10
N LEU A 258 19.31 16.87 -4.67
CA LEU A 258 18.50 16.29 -3.59
C LEU A 258 19.34 15.90 -2.37
N SER A 259 20.66 16.02 -2.43
CA SER A 259 21.62 15.65 -1.39
C SER A 259 21.18 16.12 -0.01
N GLY A 260 21.14 15.20 0.95
CA GLY A 260 20.75 15.49 2.33
C GLY A 260 19.25 15.73 2.55
N LYS A 261 18.45 15.90 1.48
CA LYS A 261 16.99 16.00 1.61
C LYS A 261 16.42 14.62 1.93
N ARG A 262 15.26 14.65 2.59
CA ARG A 262 14.55 13.44 3.00
C ARG A 262 13.79 12.85 1.83
N VAL A 263 13.92 11.55 1.60
CA VAL A 263 13.12 10.84 0.61
C VAL A 263 11.66 10.81 1.09
N PRO A 264 10.69 11.29 0.31
CA PRO A 264 9.28 11.18 0.67
C PRO A 264 8.89 9.71 0.81
N ARG A 265 8.25 9.33 1.91
CA ARG A 265 7.95 7.91 2.24
C ARG A 265 7.14 7.18 1.18
N PHE A 266 6.27 7.90 0.47
CA PHE A 266 5.44 7.32 -0.58
C PHE A 266 6.27 6.87 -1.79
N LEU A 267 7.40 7.54 -2.07
CA LEU A 267 8.21 7.27 -3.25
C LEU A 267 8.71 5.81 -3.30
N PRO A 268 9.36 5.26 -2.24
CA PRO A 268 9.74 3.86 -2.24
C PRO A 268 8.58 2.93 -1.87
N LEU A 269 7.61 3.36 -1.06
CA LEU A 269 6.56 2.45 -0.58
C LEU A 269 5.48 2.16 -1.62
N THR A 270 5.09 3.14 -2.45
CA THR A 270 4.03 2.96 -3.46
C THR A 270 4.36 1.83 -4.45
N PRO A 271 5.52 1.83 -5.14
CA PRO A 271 5.84 0.75 -6.07
C PRO A 271 5.99 -0.59 -5.35
N VAL A 272 6.51 -0.60 -4.12
CA VAL A 272 6.68 -1.86 -3.37
C VAL A 272 5.35 -2.47 -2.95
N TRP A 273 4.40 -1.66 -2.50
CA TRP A 273 3.06 -2.16 -2.16
C TRP A 273 2.27 -2.61 -3.37
N LEU A 274 2.61 -2.12 -4.56
CA LEU A 274 2.06 -2.61 -5.82
C LEU A 274 2.72 -3.95 -6.23
N ILE A 275 4.05 -4.02 -6.19
CA ILE A 275 4.83 -5.13 -6.76
C ILE A 275 4.91 -6.32 -5.80
N ALA A 276 5.21 -6.09 -4.53
CA ALA A 276 5.56 -7.16 -3.59
C ALA A 276 4.42 -8.19 -3.38
N PRO A 277 3.16 -7.78 -3.18
CA PRO A 277 2.07 -8.74 -3.00
C PRO A 277 1.85 -9.59 -4.26
N THR A 278 1.93 -9.01 -5.45
CA THR A 278 1.79 -9.75 -6.71
C THR A 278 2.91 -10.77 -6.86
N LEU A 279 4.17 -10.38 -6.68
CA LEU A 279 5.30 -11.31 -6.79
C LEU A 279 5.24 -12.42 -5.75
N ALA A 280 4.95 -12.06 -4.49
CA ALA A 280 4.84 -13.03 -3.39
C ALA A 280 3.70 -14.03 -3.66
N ALA A 281 2.50 -13.56 -3.98
CA ALA A 281 1.35 -14.41 -4.25
C ALA A 281 1.57 -15.29 -5.49
N TYR A 282 2.08 -14.71 -6.58
CA TYR A 282 2.37 -15.44 -7.80
C TYR A 282 3.41 -16.53 -7.56
N GLY A 283 4.58 -16.18 -7.03
CA GLY A 283 5.65 -17.14 -6.78
C GLY A 283 5.25 -18.22 -5.78
N THR A 284 4.51 -17.88 -4.72
CA THR A 284 4.00 -18.87 -3.76
C THR A 284 2.96 -19.78 -4.40
N GLY A 285 2.06 -19.25 -5.22
CA GLY A 285 1.08 -20.06 -5.98
C GLY A 285 1.76 -21.03 -6.94
N VAL A 286 2.78 -20.59 -7.66
CA VAL A 286 3.57 -21.46 -8.55
C VAL A 286 4.30 -22.53 -7.74
N TRP A 287 4.87 -22.20 -6.56
CA TRP A 287 5.47 -23.20 -5.68
C TRP A 287 4.47 -24.26 -5.23
N ILE A 288 3.27 -23.86 -4.81
CA ILE A 288 2.20 -24.80 -4.43
C ILE A 288 1.86 -25.70 -5.63
N TYR A 289 1.69 -25.12 -6.81
CA TYR A 289 1.39 -25.85 -8.04
C TYR A 289 2.50 -26.86 -8.41
N LEU A 290 3.77 -26.46 -8.30
CA LEU A 290 4.93 -27.32 -8.53
C LEU A 290 4.99 -28.45 -7.51
N VAL A 291 4.80 -28.17 -6.21
CA VAL A 291 4.77 -29.20 -5.16
C VAL A 291 3.67 -30.22 -5.45
N LEU A 292 2.47 -29.78 -5.82
CA LEU A 292 1.36 -30.67 -6.17
C LEU A 292 1.68 -31.55 -7.40
N GLN A 293 2.46 -31.05 -8.37
CA GLN A 293 2.95 -31.87 -9.47
C GLN A 293 4.03 -32.86 -9.03
N PHE A 294 5.02 -32.43 -8.23
CA PHE A 294 6.09 -33.30 -7.73
C PHE A 294 5.57 -34.41 -6.80
N THR A 295 4.46 -34.19 -6.11
CA THR A 295 3.80 -35.20 -5.27
C THR A 295 2.79 -36.06 -6.03
N GLY A 296 2.59 -35.83 -7.34
CA GLY A 296 1.66 -36.59 -8.18
C GLY A 296 0.17 -36.26 -7.97
N VAL A 297 -0.16 -35.22 -7.18
CA VAL A 297 -1.55 -34.74 -7.03
C VAL A 297 -2.05 -34.11 -8.32
N LEU A 298 -1.18 -33.40 -9.03
CA LEU A 298 -1.44 -32.87 -10.37
C LEU A 298 -0.55 -33.56 -11.39
N THR A 299 -1.05 -33.72 -12.62
CA THR A 299 -0.26 -34.31 -13.70
C THR A 299 0.92 -33.42 -14.04
N MET A 300 2.11 -33.99 -14.01
CA MET A 300 3.29 -33.34 -14.56
C MET A 300 3.16 -33.16 -16.07
N ARG A 301 3.22 -31.92 -16.55
CA ARG A 301 3.29 -31.57 -17.97
C ARG A 301 4.48 -30.66 -18.21
N GLY A 302 5.32 -31.04 -19.16
CA GLY A 302 6.49 -30.27 -19.56
C GLY A 302 7.80 -31.04 -19.48
N SER A 303 8.82 -30.46 -20.09
CA SER A 303 10.20 -30.92 -20.12
C SER A 303 10.96 -30.56 -18.84
N PRO A 304 12.08 -31.23 -18.53
CA PRO A 304 12.92 -30.88 -17.38
C PRO A 304 13.39 -29.42 -17.36
N SER A 305 13.63 -28.81 -18.52
CA SER A 305 14.04 -27.40 -18.63
C SER A 305 12.90 -26.44 -18.30
N GLU A 306 11.65 -26.77 -18.64
CA GLU A 306 10.47 -26.02 -18.21
C GLU A 306 10.29 -26.05 -16.69
N TYR A 307 10.47 -27.21 -16.06
CA TYR A 307 10.43 -27.30 -14.60
C TYR A 307 11.56 -26.53 -13.93
N LEU A 308 12.79 -26.59 -14.48
CA LEU A 308 13.90 -25.80 -13.95
C LEU A 308 13.58 -24.30 -13.99
N LEU A 309 13.09 -23.82 -15.13
CA LEU A 309 12.68 -22.42 -15.29
C LEU A 309 11.51 -22.07 -14.34
N GLY A 310 10.52 -22.95 -14.21
CA GLY A 310 9.37 -22.79 -13.31
C GLY A 310 9.79 -22.71 -11.84
N CYS A 311 10.64 -23.62 -11.36
CA CYS A 311 11.19 -23.59 -10.01
C CYS A 311 12.02 -22.32 -9.76
N ALA A 312 12.85 -21.94 -10.74
CA ALA A 312 13.66 -20.73 -10.66
C ALA A 312 12.77 -19.47 -10.57
N ALA A 313 11.73 -19.39 -11.42
CA ALA A 313 10.75 -18.30 -11.41
C ALA A 313 9.97 -18.25 -10.09
N ALA A 314 9.47 -19.39 -9.61
CA ALA A 314 8.75 -19.48 -8.34
C ALA A 314 9.60 -19.00 -7.17
N THR A 315 10.88 -19.40 -7.13
CA THR A 315 11.86 -18.98 -6.12
C THR A 315 12.12 -17.48 -6.20
N ALA A 316 12.38 -16.98 -7.41
CA ALA A 316 12.64 -15.57 -7.64
C ALA A 316 11.45 -14.72 -7.18
N PHE A 317 10.25 -14.98 -7.67
CA PHE A 317 9.09 -14.16 -7.37
C PHE A 317 8.63 -14.31 -5.91
N ALA A 318 8.60 -15.52 -5.35
CA ALA A 318 8.22 -15.72 -3.95
C ALA A 318 9.26 -15.11 -3.01
N GLY A 319 10.53 -15.51 -3.17
CA GLY A 319 11.62 -15.09 -2.27
C GLY A 319 11.82 -13.58 -2.31
N TYR A 320 11.87 -13.01 -3.51
CA TYR A 320 12.03 -11.56 -3.70
C TYR A 320 10.78 -10.79 -3.26
N GLY A 321 9.58 -11.26 -3.63
CA GLY A 321 8.31 -10.64 -3.23
C GLY A 321 8.11 -10.59 -1.71
N TRP A 322 8.37 -11.69 -1.01
CA TRP A 322 8.31 -11.73 0.46
C TRP A 322 9.39 -10.87 1.10
N ALA A 323 10.62 -10.88 0.58
CA ALA A 323 11.69 -10.01 1.07
C ALA A 323 11.34 -8.53 0.93
N LEU A 324 10.79 -8.12 -0.22
CA LEU A 324 10.26 -6.78 -0.46
C LEU A 324 9.16 -6.41 0.54
N ALA A 325 8.16 -7.28 0.73
CA ALA A 325 7.05 -7.02 1.65
C ALA A 325 7.54 -6.83 3.09
N ILE A 326 8.45 -7.69 3.56
CA ILE A 326 9.06 -7.60 4.90
C ILE A 326 9.90 -6.33 5.04
N ALA A 327 10.72 -6.01 4.03
CA ALA A 327 11.52 -4.79 4.01
C ALA A 327 10.63 -3.53 3.99
N ALA A 328 9.52 -3.55 3.26
CA ALA A 328 8.54 -2.46 3.21
C ALA A 328 7.87 -2.23 4.56
N VAL A 329 7.42 -3.29 5.23
CA VAL A 329 6.85 -3.20 6.59
C VAL A 329 7.88 -2.62 7.56
N SER A 330 9.13 -3.10 7.50
CA SER A 330 10.23 -2.58 8.32
C SER A 330 10.52 -1.10 8.02
N TYR A 331 10.63 -0.73 6.75
CA TYR A 331 10.85 0.66 6.31
C TYR A 331 9.69 1.56 6.76
N GLN A 332 8.45 1.11 6.58
CA GLN A 332 7.26 1.85 6.98
C GLN A 332 7.26 2.11 8.48
N ARG A 333 7.62 1.12 9.32
CA ARG A 333 7.73 1.26 10.78
C ARG A 333 8.84 2.24 11.17
N ARG A 334 10.04 2.10 10.60
CA ARG A 334 11.20 2.97 10.89
C ARG A 334 11.03 4.41 10.45
N THR A 335 10.22 4.65 9.42
CA THR A 335 9.98 5.99 8.88
C THR A 335 8.73 6.66 9.46
N ARG A 336 8.02 6.03 10.40
CA ARG A 336 6.85 6.66 11.05
C ARG A 336 7.29 7.95 11.76
N PRO A 337 6.49 9.01 11.66
CA PRO A 337 6.74 10.22 12.45
C PRO A 337 6.52 9.91 13.93
N ASP A 338 7.37 10.47 14.77
CA ASP A 338 7.26 10.42 16.21
C ASP A 338 6.74 11.77 16.71
N CYS A 339 5.60 11.75 17.40
CA CYS A 339 5.10 12.93 18.12
C CYS A 339 5.93 13.10 19.40
N VAL A 340 6.62 14.23 19.52
CA VAL A 340 7.24 14.65 20.77
C VAL A 340 6.16 15.38 21.57
N VAL A 341 5.84 14.84 22.74
CA VAL A 341 4.91 15.46 23.68
C VAL A 341 5.71 16.49 24.46
N GLY A 342 5.37 17.76 24.31
CA GLY A 342 5.99 18.83 25.09
C GLY A 342 5.40 18.88 26.49
N PRO A 343 6.05 19.57 27.44
CA PRO A 343 5.34 20.00 28.63
C PRO A 343 4.05 20.70 28.18
N PRO A 344 2.92 20.54 28.90
CA PRO A 344 1.70 21.26 28.57
C PRO A 344 2.12 22.70 28.42
N SER A 345 1.96 23.25 27.21
CA SER A 345 2.13 24.67 27.00
C SER A 345 1.29 25.28 28.10
N ARG A 346 1.91 26.00 29.05
CA ARG A 346 1.16 26.82 30.00
C ARG A 346 0.35 27.68 29.08
N THR A 347 -0.89 27.24 28.83
CA THR A 347 -1.85 27.96 28.04
C THR A 347 -1.77 29.28 28.70
N ARG A 348 -1.25 30.26 27.95
CA ARG A 348 -1.18 31.64 28.39
C ARG A 348 -2.61 31.87 28.76
N SER A 349 -2.89 31.73 30.06
CA SER A 349 -4.18 31.98 30.63
C SER A 349 -4.43 33.32 30.00
N SER A 350 -5.46 33.37 29.18
CA SER A 350 -6.15 34.62 29.02
C SER A 350 -6.36 35.04 30.47
N ARG A 351 -5.42 35.86 30.99
CA ARG A 351 -5.77 37.14 31.54
C ARG A 351 -6.94 37.52 30.66
N THR A 352 -8.15 37.18 31.12
CA THR A 352 -9.05 38.19 31.61
C THR A 352 -8.27 39.49 31.51
N GLN A 353 -8.29 40.06 30.30
CA GLN A 353 -8.51 41.47 30.16
C GLN A 353 -9.78 41.67 30.98
N LEU A 354 -9.59 41.78 32.30
CA LEU A 354 -10.46 42.58 33.12
C LEU A 354 -10.55 43.86 32.31
N PRO A 355 -11.77 44.23 31.87
CA PRO A 355 -11.95 45.48 31.17
C PRO A 355 -11.22 46.54 31.98
N ARG A 356 -10.28 47.25 31.34
CA ARG A 356 -9.49 48.32 31.96
C ARG A 356 -10.36 49.55 32.33
N HIS A 357 -11.67 49.36 32.43
CA HIS A 357 -12.70 50.37 32.65
C HIS A 357 -13.18 50.47 34.11
N LEU A 358 -12.64 49.67 35.05
CA LEU A 358 -13.01 49.74 36.48
C LEU A 358 -11.83 50.15 37.40
N MET A 359 -10.84 50.88 36.88
CA MET A 359 -9.69 51.36 37.68
C MET A 359 -9.48 52.88 37.61
N MET A 360 -10.55 53.65 37.35
CA MET A 360 -10.55 55.13 37.32
C MET A 360 -11.61 55.74 38.26
N GLU A 361 -12.02 55.03 39.32
CA GLU A 361 -13.01 55.57 40.25
C GLU A 361 -12.73 55.05 41.66
N GLY A 362 -11.99 55.84 42.45
CA GLY A 362 -11.71 55.47 43.84
C GLY A 362 -10.58 56.21 44.56
N ASP A 363 -9.89 57.16 43.93
CA ASP A 363 -8.76 57.90 44.55
C ASP A 363 -9.15 59.31 45.05
N GLN A 364 -10.41 59.51 45.44
CA GLN A 364 -10.97 60.82 45.84
C GLN A 364 -11.33 60.96 47.33
N LEU A 365 -11.01 60.00 48.21
CA LEU A 365 -11.37 60.08 49.64
C LEU A 365 -10.17 59.96 50.59
N ARG A 366 -9.14 60.79 50.38
CA ARG A 366 -8.01 60.87 51.33
C ARG A 366 -7.46 62.29 51.57
N HIS A 367 -8.32 63.29 51.67
CA HIS A 367 -7.94 64.58 52.27
C HIS A 367 -9.05 65.09 53.19
N GLY A 368 -8.77 65.08 54.50
CA GLY A 368 -9.65 65.70 55.49
C GLY A 368 -9.49 65.10 56.89
N ASN A 369 -8.37 65.39 57.56
CA ASN A 369 -8.34 65.77 58.98
C ASN A 369 -6.90 65.74 59.50
N ARG A 370 -6.30 66.92 59.54
CA ARG A 370 -5.28 67.28 60.53
C ARG A 370 -5.73 68.59 61.19
N LEU A 371 -5.38 68.68 62.48
CA LEU A 371 -5.29 69.84 63.37
C LEU A 371 -6.31 69.81 64.51
N PRO A 372 -5.96 70.37 65.69
CA PRO A 372 -4.67 70.38 66.38
C PRO A 372 -4.64 69.44 67.60
#